data_AF-X1LJR1-F1
#
_entry.id   AF-X1LJR1-F1
#
_cell.length_a   1.000
_cell.length_b   1.000
_cell.length_c   1.000
_cell.angle_alpha   90.00
_cell.angle_beta   90.00
_cell.angle_gamma   90.00
#
_symmetry.space_group_name_H-M   'P 1'
#
loop_
_entity.id
_entity.type
_entity.pdbx_description
1 polymer ?
#
loop_
_entity_poly.entity_id
_entity_poly.type
_entity_poly.pdbx_seq_one_letter_code
_entity_poly.pdbx_strand_id
1 'polypeptide(L)'
;MKDSAFIGNPLINDKLVSYARKMKIPYQLEILERGTTDAAIIQIVKEGALSGVLSIPTRYVHSTNEVCDFRDVEATIKLLSCICEKGLG
;
A
#
# COMPACT_ATOMS: atom_id res chain seq x y z
N MET A 1 -15.88 -6.23 9.27
CA MET A 1 -14.57 -6.54 9.87
C MET A 1 -13.54 -6.24 8.80
N LYS A 2 -12.68 -5.25 9.06
CA LYS A 2 -11.60 -4.76 8.20
C LYS A 2 -10.33 -4.85 9.05
N ASP A 3 -9.14 -4.95 8.45
CA ASP A 3 -7.81 -5.04 9.10
C ASP A 3 -7.84 -4.72 10.60
N SER A 4 -7.60 -5.73 11.43
CA SER A 4 -7.86 -5.64 12.87
C SER A 4 -6.82 -4.82 13.64
N ALA A 5 -5.73 -4.41 13.00
CA ALA A 5 -4.58 -3.81 13.69
C ALA A 5 -4.01 -2.56 13.00
N PHE A 6 -4.06 -2.47 11.67
CA PHE A 6 -3.53 -1.30 10.95
C PHE A 6 -4.62 -0.29 10.58
N ILE A 7 -4.37 1.00 10.83
CA ILE A 7 -5.22 2.10 10.39
C ILE A 7 -4.40 2.99 9.45
N GLY A 8 -4.61 2.83 8.15
CA GLY A 8 -3.90 3.61 7.13
C GLY A 8 -4.15 5.11 7.25
N ASN A 9 -3.07 5.90 7.21
CA ASN A 9 -3.19 7.34 7.33
C ASN A 9 -3.88 7.95 6.09
N PRO A 10 -4.96 8.74 6.25
CA PRO A 10 -5.69 9.33 5.12
C PRO A 10 -4.82 10.19 4.20
N LEU A 11 -3.86 10.95 4.75
CA LEU A 11 -2.97 11.80 3.96
C LEU A 11 -2.15 10.97 2.95
N ILE A 12 -1.59 9.84 3.40
CA ILE A 12 -0.79 8.96 2.53
C ILE A 12 -1.69 8.31 1.48
N ASN A 13 -2.85 7.79 1.89
CA ASN A 13 -3.80 7.13 0.98
C ASN A 13 -4.29 8.09 -0.11
N ASP A 14 -4.69 9.30 0.27
CA ASP A 14 -5.17 10.32 -0.67
C ASP A 14 -4.06 10.77 -1.63
N LYS A 15 -2.81 10.87 -1.15
CA LYS A 15 -1.65 11.20 -2.01
C LYS A 15 -1.36 10.08 -3.01
N LEU A 16 -1.33 8.83 -2.58
CA LEU A 16 -1.17 7.68 -3.48
C LEU A 16 -2.27 7.64 -4.54
N VAL A 17 -3.54 7.82 -4.14
CA VAL A 17 -4.68 7.88 -5.07
C VAL A 17 -4.54 9.07 -6.04
N SER A 18 -4.14 10.25 -5.55
CA SER A 18 -3.93 11.44 -6.38
C SER A 18 -2.83 11.20 -7.43
N TYR A 19 -1.69 10.63 -7.04
CA TYR A 19 -0.59 10.34 -7.96
C TYR A 19 -0.96 9.26 -8.98
N ALA A 20 -1.61 8.17 -8.54
CA ALA A 20 -2.10 7.13 -9.44
C ALA A 20 -3.06 7.71 -10.50
N ARG A 21 -4.00 8.57 -10.08
CA ARG A 21 -4.94 9.24 -11.01
C ARG A 21 -4.22 10.18 -11.98
N LYS A 22 -3.30 11.03 -11.50
CA LYS A 22 -2.55 11.98 -12.33
C LYS A 22 -1.70 11.27 -13.38
N MET A 23 -1.10 10.13 -13.02
CA MET A 23 -0.26 9.33 -13.91
C MET A 23 -1.03 8.28 -14.70
N LYS A 24 -2.35 8.17 -14.50
CA LYS A 24 -3.21 7.14 -15.09
C LYS A 24 -2.72 5.71 -14.81
N ILE A 25 -2.17 5.48 -13.63
CA ILE A 25 -1.77 4.15 -13.15
C ILE A 25 -3.02 3.43 -12.63
N PRO A 26 -3.36 2.22 -13.13
CA PRO A 26 -4.41 1.40 -12.56
C PRO A 26 -4.12 1.10 -11.09
N TYR A 27 -5.13 1.23 -10.24
CA TYR A 27 -4.99 0.95 -8.81
C TYR A 27 -6.30 0.38 -8.26
N GLN A 28 -6.20 -0.31 -7.13
CA GLN A 28 -7.33 -0.78 -6.36
C GLN A 28 -7.14 -0.39 -4.90
N LEU A 29 -8.24 -0.15 -4.19
CA LEU A 29 -8.19 -0.01 -2.74
C LEU A 29 -8.20 -1.39 -2.12
N GLU A 30 -7.21 -1.67 -1.29
CA GLU A 30 -7.14 -2.90 -0.53
C GLU A 30 -8.11 -2.84 0.64
N ILE A 31 -8.97 -3.86 0.72
CA ILE A 31 -9.79 -4.12 1.90
C ILE A 31 -9.36 -5.48 2.42
N LEU A 32 -8.42 -5.49 3.36
CA LEU A 32 -8.01 -6.72 4.01
C LEU A 32 -9.10 -7.13 5.01
N GLU A 33 -9.81 -8.22 4.73
CA GLU A 33 -10.87 -8.74 5.61
C GLU A 33 -10.30 -9.39 6.88
N ARG A 34 -9.10 -9.96 6.79
CA ARG A 34 -8.39 -10.63 7.89
C ARG A 34 -6.88 -10.59 7.67
N GLY A 35 -6.14 -10.27 8.72
CA GLY A 35 -4.69 -10.17 8.69
C GLY A 35 -4.21 -8.89 9.35
N THR A 36 -2.89 -8.68 9.28
CA THR A 36 -2.20 -7.46 9.70
C THR A 36 -0.97 -7.30 8.81
N THR A 37 -0.32 -6.15 8.90
CA THR A 37 0.98 -5.87 8.28
C THR A 37 1.92 -5.27 9.32
N ASP A 38 3.21 -5.16 8.99
CA ASP A 38 4.22 -4.52 9.85
C ASP A 38 3.88 -3.05 10.13
N ALA A 39 3.14 -2.40 9.21
CA ALA A 39 2.65 -1.03 9.40
C ALA A 39 1.76 -0.88 10.64
N ALA A 40 1.11 -1.97 11.10
CA ALA A 40 0.30 -1.97 12.32
C ALA A 40 1.11 -1.62 13.57
N ILE A 41 2.36 -2.10 13.65
CA ILE A 41 3.27 -1.82 14.76
C ILE A 41 4.05 -0.53 14.52
N ILE A 42 4.49 -0.29 13.27
CA ILE A 42 5.25 0.92 12.91
C ILE A 42 4.45 2.19 13.23
N GLN A 43 3.13 2.18 13.01
CA GLN A 43 2.29 3.36 13.26
C GLN A 43 2.20 3.74 14.76
N ILE A 44 2.40 2.79 15.69
CA ILE A 44 2.19 2.99 17.14
C ILE A 44 3.47 2.95 17.99
N VAL A 45 4.60 2.52 17.41
CA VAL A 45 5.85 2.39 18.18
C VAL A 45 6.49 3.76 18.44
N LYS A 46 6.98 4.00 19.66
CA LYS A 46 7.52 5.29 20.13
C LYS A 46 6.51 6.44 19.98
N GLU A 47 6.89 7.59 19.42
CA GLU A 47 5.98 8.67 19.05
C GLU A 47 5.07 8.35 17.83
N GLY A 48 5.21 7.15 17.25
CA GLY A 48 4.50 6.72 16.05
C GLY A 48 5.12 7.28 14.77
N ALA A 49 4.91 6.59 13.66
CA ALA A 49 5.32 7.05 12.34
C ALA A 49 4.11 7.13 11.41
N LEU A 50 4.07 8.19 10.60
CA LEU A 50 3.06 8.33 9.55
C LEU A 50 3.18 7.13 8.59
N SER A 51 2.17 6.25 8.62
CA SER A 51 2.25 4.94 7.96
C SER A 51 1.11 4.75 6.97
N GLY A 52 1.46 4.22 5.81
CA GLY A 52 0.55 3.80 4.74
C GLY A 52 1.06 2.50 4.13
N VAL A 53 0.20 1.81 3.38
CA VAL A 53 0.54 0.50 2.79
C VAL A 53 0.30 0.57 1.29
N LEU A 54 1.21 -0.04 0.54
CA LEU A 54 1.13 -0.25 -0.90
C LEU A 54 1.50 -1.70 -1.19
N SER A 55 0.60 -2.44 -1.81
CA SER A 55 0.71 -3.89 -2.02
C SER A 55 0.66 -4.22 -3.52
N ILE A 56 1.40 -5.25 -3.93
CA ILE A 56 1.24 -5.88 -5.25
C ILE A 56 0.15 -6.95 -5.12
N PRO A 57 -0.94 -6.90 -5.92
CA PRO A 57 -1.94 -7.95 -5.95
C PRO A 57 -1.32 -9.31 -6.23
N THR A 58 -1.40 -10.21 -5.25
CA THR A 58 -0.71 -11.50 -5.27
C THR A 58 -1.67 -12.61 -4.86
N ARG A 59 -1.65 -13.72 -5.59
CA ARG A 59 -2.38 -14.94 -5.26
C ARG A 59 -1.49 -15.89 -4.48
N TYR A 60 -2.11 -16.60 -3.53
CA TYR A 60 -1.47 -17.63 -2.70
C TYR A 60 -0.39 -17.10 -1.75
N VAL A 61 -0.54 -15.87 -1.26
CA VAL A 61 0.36 -15.27 -0.25
C VAL A 61 0.54 -16.24 0.93
N HIS A 62 1.79 -16.46 1.35
CA HIS A 62 2.22 -17.46 2.34
C HIS A 62 2.19 -18.93 1.89
N SER A 63 2.12 -19.19 0.58
CA SER A 63 2.30 -20.54 0.02
C SER A 63 3.72 -20.73 -0.54
N THR A 64 4.14 -21.97 -0.80
CA THR A 64 5.45 -22.27 -1.40
C THR A 64 5.65 -21.59 -2.77
N ASN A 65 4.56 -21.36 -3.50
CA ASN A 65 4.56 -20.64 -4.76
C ASN A 65 3.50 -19.54 -4.71
N GLU A 66 3.91 -18.32 -5.04
CA GLU A 66 3.03 -17.14 -5.14
C GLU A 66 2.97 -16.67 -6.59
N VAL A 67 1.88 -16.00 -6.96
CA VAL A 67 1.67 -15.55 -8.35
C VAL A 67 1.18 -14.10 -8.35
N CYS A 68 1.87 -13.24 -9.09
CA CYS A 68 1.45 -11.86 -9.36
C CYS A 68 1.49 -11.57 -10.88
N ASP A 69 0.81 -10.51 -11.30
CA ASP A 69 0.90 -10.01 -12.68
C ASP A 69 2.10 -9.06 -12.79
N PHE A 70 2.95 -9.25 -13.80
CA PHE A 70 4.10 -8.39 -14.03
C PHE A 70 3.70 -6.92 -14.23
N ARG A 71 2.52 -6.66 -14.80
CA ARG A 71 1.98 -5.30 -14.98
C ARG A 71 1.67 -4.62 -13.65
N ASP A 72 1.24 -5.38 -12.65
CA ASP A 72 0.98 -4.86 -11.31
C ASP A 72 2.30 -4.50 -10.58
N VAL A 73 3.36 -5.28 -10.82
CA VAL A 73 4.71 -4.96 -10.33
C VAL A 73 5.19 -3.64 -10.94
N GLU A 74 5.09 -3.47 -12.26
CA GLU A 74 5.47 -2.22 -12.92
C GLU A 74 4.64 -1.02 -12.46
N ALA A 75 3.32 -1.20 -12.30
CA ALA A 75 2.43 -0.15 -11.79
C ALA A 75 2.83 0.28 -10.37
N THR A 76 3.17 -0.69 -9.52
CA THR A 76 3.60 -0.47 -8.14
C THR A 76 4.92 0.28 -8.09
N ILE A 77 5.90 -0.12 -8.90
CA ILE A 77 7.19 0.58 -9.02
C ILE A 77 6.96 2.04 -9.42
N LYS A 78 6.16 2.29 -10.47
CA LYS A 78 5.88 3.65 -10.93
C LYS A 78 5.23 4.52 -9.85
N LEU A 79 4.28 3.97 -9.10
CA LEU A 79 3.61 4.70 -8.03
C LEU A 79 4.53 4.96 -6.84
N LEU A 80 5.32 3.96 -6.43
CA LEU A 80 6.30 4.06 -5.35
C LEU A 80 7.37 5.11 -5.67
N SER A 81 7.96 5.05 -6.87
CA SER A 81 8.95 6.05 -7.30
C SER A 81 8.36 7.47 -7.28
N CYS A 82 7.12 7.64 -7.78
CA CYS A 82 6.47 8.94 -7.80
C CYS A 82 6.29 9.54 -6.39
N ILE A 83 5.84 8.75 -5.41
CA ILE A 83 5.66 9.25 -4.05
C ILE A 83 7.00 9.52 -3.36
N CYS A 84 8.05 8.74 -3.64
CA CYS A 84 9.40 9.01 -3.13
C CYS A 84 9.99 10.30 -3.72
N GLU A 85 9.75 10.60 -4.99
CA GLU A 85 10.26 11.80 -5.66
C GLU A 85 9.48 13.08 -5.30
N LYS A 86 8.14 12.98 -5.23
CA LYS A 86 7.27 14.15 -5.03
C LYS A 86 6.91 14.38 -3.58
N GLY A 87 7.06 13.37 -2.74
CA GLY A 87 6.71 13.42 -1.33
C GLY A 87 5.21 13.55 -1.07
N LEU A 88 4.90 13.85 0.19
CA LEU A 88 3.54 14.05 0.70
C LEU A 88 3.12 15.53 0.70
N GLY A 89 4.04 16.45 0.38
CA GLY A 89 3.81 17.89 0.26
C GLY A 89 2.94 18.26 -0.94
#